data_AF-A0A2T2WWZ2-F1
#
_entry.id   AF-A0A2T2WWZ2-F1
#
_cell.length_a   1.000
_cell.length_b   1.000
_cell.length_c   1.000
_cell.angle_alpha   90.00
_cell.angle_beta   90.00
_cell.angle_gamma   90.00
#
_symmetry.space_group_name_H-M   'P 1'
#
loop_
_entity.id
_entity.type
_entity.pdbx_description
1 polymer ?
#
loop_
_entity_poly.entity_id
_entity_poly.type
_entity_poly.pdbx_seq_one_letter_code
_entity_poly.pdbx_strand_id
1 'polypeptide(L)'
;MFIVFIALFIAVIAILAIYFGLWSQLLVHETGQRMMRAVCNIPTSMVEVGIGPCILRVGTWTLRVLPIAGRNGPLSYCLPVARWRKTLVLLGGVGLNGAVAMGLAMMMMAYHHWAWIIGWFAGFQALGLLQLFPFRTDQGMASDGLFLVAIWCNLRFCPPHPCGSEFVDAPCDGNYSMQDL
;
A
#
# COMPACT_ATOMS: atom_id res chain seq x y z
N MET A 1 -10.16 23.76 32.85
CA MET A 1 -10.57 24.17 31.48
C MET A 1 -9.35 24.36 30.56
N PHE A 2 -8.36 25.18 30.93
CA PHE A 2 -7.15 25.44 30.11
C PHE A 2 -6.34 24.18 29.75
N ILE A 3 -6.12 23.25 30.70
CA ILE A 3 -5.40 21.99 30.46
C ILE A 3 -6.11 21.10 29.42
N VAL A 4 -7.45 21.09 29.43
CA VAL A 4 -8.26 20.30 28.47
C VAL A 4 -8.09 20.85 27.05
N PHE A 5 -8.07 22.18 26.89
CA PHE A 5 -7.84 22.79 25.58
C PHE A 5 -6.44 22.49 25.03
N ILE A 6 -5.41 22.53 25.86
CA ILE A 6 -4.05 22.17 25.44
C ILE A 6 -3.98 20.70 25.02
N ALA A 7 -4.58 19.79 25.80
CA ALA A 7 -4.61 18.38 25.48
C ALA A 7 -5.33 18.10 24.14
N LEU A 8 -6.47 18.75 23.90
CA LEU A 8 -7.20 18.63 22.63
C LEU A 8 -6.40 19.17 21.45
N PHE A 9 -5.73 20.31 21.63
CA PHE A 9 -4.89 20.90 20.59
C PHE A 9 -3.72 19.97 20.19
N ILE A 10 -3.03 19.40 21.18
CA ILE A 10 -1.95 18.43 20.95
C ILE A 10 -2.49 17.19 20.24
N ALA A 11 -3.66 16.68 20.65
CA ALA A 11 -4.29 15.52 20.02
C ALA A 11 -4.62 15.78 18.55
N VAL A 12 -5.17 16.95 18.21
CA VAL A 12 -5.48 17.32 16.82
C VAL A 12 -4.21 17.39 15.98
N ILE A 13 -3.14 18.00 16.50
CA ILE A 13 -1.84 18.05 15.79
C ILE A 13 -1.29 16.63 15.57
N ALA A 14 -1.34 15.77 16.58
CA ALA A 14 -0.85 14.40 16.47
C ALA A 14 -1.64 13.60 15.42
N ILE A 15 -2.97 13.73 15.41
CA ILE A 15 -3.83 13.08 14.40
C ILE A 15 -3.48 13.56 12.99
N LEU A 16 -3.31 14.87 12.79
CA LEU A 16 -2.91 15.42 11.50
C LEU A 16 -1.52 14.92 11.08
N ALA A 17 -0.55 14.89 11.99
CA ALA A 17 0.80 14.38 11.72
C ALA A 17 0.79 12.91 11.29
N ILE A 18 -0.01 12.07 11.96
CA ILE A 18 -0.20 10.65 11.59
C ILE A 18 -0.86 10.56 10.22
N TYR A 19 -1.93 11.33 9.98
CA TYR A 19 -2.66 11.36 8.73
C TYR A 19 -1.74 11.69 7.54
N PHE A 20 -0.92 12.74 7.65
CA PHE A 20 0.05 13.10 6.60
C PHE A 20 1.19 12.08 6.46
N GLY A 21 1.63 11.48 7.58
CA GLY A 21 2.61 10.39 7.56
C GLY A 21 2.12 9.20 6.73
N LEU A 22 0.90 8.72 7.01
CA LEU A 22 0.26 7.64 6.26
C LEU A 22 0.05 7.98 4.78
N TRP A 23 -0.42 9.19 4.48
CA TRP A 23 -0.55 9.65 3.10
C TRP A 23 0.76 9.59 2.34
N SER A 24 1.84 10.10 2.95
CA SER A 24 3.16 10.10 2.32
C SER A 24 3.66 8.68 2.06
N GLN A 25 3.48 7.77 3.02
CA GLN A 25 3.88 6.37 2.88
C GLN A 25 3.10 5.68 1.76
N LEU A 26 1.77 5.84 1.75
CA LEU A 26 0.92 5.16 0.79
C LEU A 26 1.12 5.69 -0.64
N LEU A 27 1.34 7.00 -0.79
CA LEU A 27 1.67 7.61 -2.09
C LEU A 27 2.99 7.07 -2.64
N VAL A 28 4.03 7.00 -1.80
CA VAL A 28 5.32 6.44 -2.19
C VAL A 28 5.17 4.97 -2.56
N HIS A 29 4.43 4.20 -1.77
CA HIS A 29 4.17 2.78 -2.03
C HIS A 29 3.52 2.54 -3.40
N GLU A 30 2.39 3.19 -3.67
CA GLU A 30 1.66 3.01 -4.93
C GLU A 30 2.47 3.54 -6.12
N THR A 31 3.29 4.55 -5.91
CA THR A 31 4.24 5.05 -6.93
C THR A 31 5.28 3.99 -7.28
N GLY A 32 5.86 3.33 -6.28
CA GLY A 32 6.86 2.28 -6.49
C GLY A 32 6.29 1.09 -7.27
N GLN A 33 5.08 0.66 -6.92
CA GLN A 33 4.37 -0.37 -7.67
C GLN A 33 4.09 0.08 -9.12
N ARG A 34 3.58 1.30 -9.32
CA ARG A 34 3.32 1.85 -10.66
C ARG A 34 4.59 1.92 -11.52
N MET A 35 5.72 2.35 -10.94
CA MET A 35 7.01 2.38 -11.62
C MET A 35 7.42 0.98 -12.07
N MET A 36 7.31 -0.03 -11.20
CA MET A 36 7.64 -1.41 -11.55
C MET A 36 6.68 -2.00 -12.57
N ARG A 37 5.41 -1.57 -12.61
CA ARG A 37 4.49 -1.94 -13.70
C ARG A 37 4.98 -1.40 -15.04
N ALA A 38 5.43 -0.14 -15.10
CA ALA A 38 6.00 0.43 -16.31
C ALA A 38 7.26 -0.34 -16.76
N VAL A 39 8.18 -0.63 -15.84
CA VAL A 39 9.39 -1.44 -16.12
C VAL A 39 9.04 -2.84 -16.64
N CYS A 40 8.01 -3.47 -16.08
CA CYS A 40 7.55 -4.80 -16.46
C CYS A 40 6.62 -4.84 -17.69
N ASN A 41 6.36 -3.69 -18.34
CA ASN A 41 5.37 -3.53 -19.41
C ASN A 41 3.97 -4.05 -19.03
N ILE A 42 3.56 -3.81 -17.80
CA ILE A 42 2.23 -4.14 -17.29
C ILE A 42 1.36 -2.88 -17.39
N PRO A 43 0.24 -2.91 -18.13
CA PRO A 43 -0.61 -1.73 -18.31
C PRO A 43 -1.20 -1.30 -16.98
N THR A 44 -1.29 0.02 -16.74
CA THR A 44 -1.88 0.59 -15.53
C THR A 44 -2.99 1.55 -15.93
N SER A 45 -4.24 1.16 -15.71
CA SER A 45 -5.41 1.98 -16.03
C SER A 45 -5.78 2.94 -14.90
N MET A 46 -5.49 2.55 -13.65
CA MET A 46 -5.79 3.36 -12.47
C MET A 46 -4.80 3.11 -11.34
N VAL A 47 -4.60 4.13 -10.52
CA VAL A 47 -3.89 4.06 -9.26
C VAL A 47 -4.75 4.76 -8.22
N GLU A 48 -5.25 4.00 -7.25
CA GLU A 48 -6.06 4.53 -6.17
C GLU A 48 -5.24 4.57 -4.88
N VAL A 49 -5.32 5.69 -4.17
CA VAL A 49 -4.59 5.93 -2.94
C VAL A 49 -5.61 6.36 -1.90
N GLY A 50 -5.83 5.51 -0.91
CA GLY A 50 -6.82 5.64 0.15
C GLY A 50 -8.14 4.93 -0.14
N ILE A 51 -9.08 5.07 0.79
CA ILE A 51 -10.46 4.56 0.71
C ILE A 51 -11.48 5.67 1.00
N GLY A 52 -12.75 5.42 0.69
CA GLY A 52 -13.84 6.37 0.88
C GLY A 52 -14.03 7.33 -0.31
N PRO A 53 -14.67 8.49 -0.08
CA PRO A 53 -14.97 9.47 -1.13
C PRO A 53 -13.71 9.93 -1.87
N CYS A 54 -13.85 10.21 -3.16
CA CYS A 54 -12.78 10.77 -3.97
C CYS A 54 -12.54 12.23 -3.55
N ILE A 55 -11.29 12.56 -3.20
CA ILE A 55 -10.86 13.95 -2.97
C ILE A 55 -10.43 14.57 -4.30
N LEU A 56 -9.57 13.86 -5.03
CA LEU A 56 -8.90 14.39 -6.21
C LEU A 56 -8.63 13.27 -7.21
N ARG A 57 -8.81 13.56 -8.50
CA ARG A 57 -8.40 12.67 -9.59
C ARG A 57 -7.52 13.43 -10.56
N VAL A 58 -6.34 12.88 -10.85
CA VAL A 58 -5.37 13.45 -11.79
C VAL A 58 -4.89 12.36 -12.74
N GLY A 59 -5.36 12.39 -13.98
CA GLY A 59 -5.09 11.32 -14.95
C GLY A 59 -5.55 9.96 -14.42
N THR A 60 -4.63 8.99 -14.35
CA THR A 60 -4.92 7.67 -13.80
C THR A 60 -4.85 7.60 -12.27
N TRP A 61 -4.45 8.67 -11.57
CA TRP A 61 -4.41 8.71 -10.11
C TRP A 61 -5.72 9.17 -9.51
N THR A 62 -6.19 8.47 -8.47
CA THR A 62 -7.35 8.85 -7.66
C THR A 62 -6.95 8.84 -6.19
N LEU A 63 -7.08 9.98 -5.52
CA LEU A 63 -6.85 10.16 -4.09
C LEU A 63 -8.20 10.13 -3.36
N ARG A 64 -8.29 9.37 -2.28
CA ARG A 64 -9.51 9.17 -1.48
C ARG A 64 -9.27 9.51 -0.01
N VAL A 65 -10.31 9.92 0.71
CA VAL A 65 -10.20 10.55 2.04
C VAL A 65 -9.29 9.82 3.04
N LEU A 66 -9.38 8.51 3.19
CA LEU A 66 -8.67 7.79 4.26
C LEU A 66 -7.42 7.08 3.73
N PRO A 67 -6.19 7.40 4.17
CA PRO A 67 -4.94 6.82 3.68
C PRO A 67 -4.63 5.45 4.29
N ILE A 68 -5.54 4.49 4.12
CA ILE A 68 -5.46 3.17 4.80
C ILE A 68 -5.11 2.05 3.80
N ALA A 69 -5.40 2.22 2.52
CA ALA A 69 -5.13 1.22 1.49
C ALA A 69 -4.99 1.85 0.11
N GLY A 70 -4.26 1.18 -0.78
CA GLY A 70 -4.09 1.61 -2.17
C GLY A 70 -4.20 0.42 -3.12
N ARG A 71 -4.33 0.72 -4.42
CA ARG A 71 -4.26 -0.30 -5.46
C ARG A 71 -3.90 0.26 -6.82
N ASN A 72 -3.14 -0.54 -7.57
CA ASN A 72 -2.90 -0.37 -9.00
C ASN A 72 -3.79 -1.31 -9.82
N GLY A 73 -4.67 -0.73 -10.65
CA GLY A 73 -5.54 -1.45 -11.56
C GLY A 73 -4.99 -1.51 -13.00
N PRO A 74 -5.29 -2.58 -13.76
CA PRO A 74 -5.87 -3.86 -13.31
C PRO A 74 -4.95 -4.61 -12.35
N LEU A 75 -5.47 -5.44 -11.44
CA LEU A 75 -4.64 -6.14 -10.46
C LEU A 75 -3.60 -7.05 -11.16
N SER A 76 -2.31 -6.81 -10.94
CA SER A 76 -1.22 -7.56 -11.59
C SER A 76 -1.32 -9.07 -11.36
N TYR A 77 -1.87 -9.47 -10.21
CA TYR A 77 -2.10 -10.87 -9.85
C TYR A 77 -3.03 -11.57 -10.86
N CYS A 78 -4.07 -10.89 -11.33
CA CYS A 78 -5.08 -11.41 -12.25
C CYS A 78 -4.62 -11.46 -13.72
N LEU A 79 -3.49 -10.82 -14.05
CA LEU A 79 -3.00 -10.77 -15.42
C LEU A 79 -2.18 -12.02 -15.78
N PRO A 80 -2.22 -12.49 -17.04
CA PRO A 80 -1.42 -13.60 -17.54
C PRO A 80 0.04 -13.17 -17.81
N VAL A 81 0.71 -12.65 -16.78
CA VAL A 81 2.12 -12.21 -16.83
C VAL A 81 3.01 -13.14 -16.02
N ALA A 82 4.29 -13.22 -16.38
CA ALA A 82 5.26 -14.07 -15.69
C ALA A 82 5.34 -13.76 -14.18
N ARG A 83 5.48 -14.80 -13.35
CA ARG A 83 5.50 -14.68 -11.88
C ARG A 83 6.49 -13.64 -11.38
N TRP A 84 7.72 -13.66 -11.91
CA TRP A 84 8.76 -12.71 -11.52
C TRP A 84 8.38 -11.24 -11.76
N ARG A 85 7.61 -10.93 -12.82
CA ARG A 85 7.12 -9.57 -13.07
C ARG A 85 6.09 -9.14 -12.03
N LYS A 86 5.20 -10.06 -11.63
CA LYS A 86 4.24 -9.82 -10.53
C LYS A 86 4.98 -9.55 -9.22
N THR A 87 6.01 -10.35 -8.93
CA THR A 87 6.88 -10.19 -7.77
C THR A 87 7.57 -8.82 -7.76
N LEU A 88 8.17 -8.41 -8.89
CA LEU A 88 8.80 -7.09 -8.99
C LEU A 88 7.82 -5.94 -8.76
N VAL A 89 6.58 -6.05 -9.24
CA VAL A 89 5.56 -5.02 -8.98
C VAL A 89 5.26 -4.92 -7.49
N LEU A 90 4.99 -6.03 -6.81
CA LEU A 90 4.68 -6.06 -5.38
C LEU A 90 5.86 -5.56 -4.53
N LEU A 91 7.08 -6.00 -4.85
CA LEU A 91 8.29 -5.50 -4.22
C LEU A 91 8.59 -4.04 -4.57
N GLY A 92 8.05 -3.51 -5.66
CA GLY A 92 8.27 -2.13 -6.09
C GLY A 92 7.78 -1.10 -5.07
N GLY A 93 6.59 -1.31 -4.50
CA GLY A 93 6.05 -0.38 -3.50
C GLY A 93 6.83 -0.43 -2.19
N VAL A 94 7.04 -1.64 -1.67
CA VAL A 94 7.85 -1.89 -0.48
C VAL A 94 9.27 -1.37 -0.65
N GLY A 95 9.90 -1.66 -1.79
CA GLY A 95 11.27 -1.27 -2.09
C GLY A 95 11.43 0.24 -2.19
N LEU A 96 10.46 0.95 -2.79
CA LEU A 96 10.51 2.40 -2.85
C LEU A 96 10.32 3.03 -1.46
N ASN A 97 9.41 2.51 -0.63
CA ASN A 97 9.29 2.94 0.76
C ASN A 97 10.61 2.75 1.52
N GLY A 98 11.25 1.59 1.39
CA GLY A 98 12.55 1.30 2.01
C GLY A 98 13.66 2.26 1.53
N ALA A 99 13.72 2.54 0.23
CA ALA A 99 14.68 3.46 -0.34
C ALA A 99 14.49 4.90 0.17
N VAL A 100 13.24 5.38 0.23
CA VAL A 100 12.90 6.70 0.76
C VAL A 100 13.17 6.77 2.26
N ALA A 101 12.82 5.74 3.03
CA ALA A 101 13.12 5.67 4.47
C ALA A 101 14.63 5.78 4.74
N MET A 102 15.45 5.05 3.98
CA MET A 102 16.90 5.12 4.09
C MET A 102 17.45 6.50 3.69
N GLY A 103 16.95 7.09 2.61
CA GLY A 103 17.33 8.44 2.20
C GLY A 103 17.01 9.49 3.26
N LEU A 104 15.81 9.42 3.85
CA LEU A 104 15.41 10.31 4.95
C LEU A 104 16.25 10.08 6.20
N ALA A 105 16.56 8.83 6.56
CA ALA A 105 17.44 8.52 7.69
C ALA A 105 18.86 9.10 7.49
N MET A 106 19.39 9.05 6.26
CA MET A 106 20.65 9.71 5.92
C MET A 106 20.55 11.23 6.03
N MET A 107 19.45 11.84 5.59
CA MET A 107 19.21 13.27 5.73
C MET A 107 19.13 13.71 7.20
N MET A 108 18.59 12.88 8.11
CA MET A 108 18.58 13.19 9.55
C MET A 108 19.99 13.39 10.12
N MET A 109 20.98 12.64 9.61
CA MET A 109 22.37 12.77 10.02
C MET A 109 22.99 14.09 9.57
N ALA A 110 22.47 14.70 8.50
CA ALA A 110 22.95 15.99 7.97
C ALA A 110 22.18 17.19 8.53
N TYR A 111 20.89 17.03 8.84
CA TYR A 111 20.00 18.12 9.25
C TYR A 111 19.46 17.92 10.67
N HIS A 112 20.35 17.95 11.67
CA HIS A 112 20.01 17.67 13.06
C HIS A 112 18.86 18.51 13.63
N HIS A 113 18.72 19.76 13.21
CA HIS A 113 17.67 20.67 13.68
C HIS A 113 16.25 20.30 13.17
N TRP A 114 16.16 19.53 12.07
CA TRP A 114 14.91 18.98 11.54
C TRP A 114 14.79 17.46 11.74
N ALA A 115 15.72 16.83 12.45
CA ALA A 115 15.82 15.38 12.54
C ALA A 115 14.53 14.73 13.07
N TRP A 116 13.79 15.40 13.95
CA TRP A 116 12.51 14.88 14.46
C TRP A 116 11.41 14.83 13.39
N ILE A 117 11.30 15.84 12.51
CA ILE A 117 10.34 15.82 11.38
C ILE A 117 10.77 14.78 10.36
N ILE A 118 12.04 14.78 9.97
CA ILE A 118 12.57 13.86 8.96
C ILE A 118 12.44 12.42 9.47
N GLY A 119 12.75 12.18 10.75
CA GLY A 119 12.60 10.88 11.40
C GLY A 119 11.15 10.41 11.49
N TRP A 120 10.20 11.33 11.69
CA TRP A 120 8.77 11.01 11.63
C TRP A 120 8.41 10.42 10.26
N PHE A 121 8.76 11.12 9.17
CA PHE A 121 8.50 10.61 7.82
C PHE A 121 9.29 9.32 7.52
N ALA A 122 10.56 9.22 7.91
CA ALA A 122 11.36 8.01 7.76
C ALA A 122 10.70 6.80 8.45
N GLY A 123 10.17 7.00 9.67
CA GLY A 123 9.43 6.00 10.42
C GLY A 123 8.18 5.51 9.67
N PHE A 124 7.37 6.42 9.15
CA PHE A 124 6.21 6.04 8.33
C PHE A 124 6.60 5.28 7.07
N GLN A 125 7.63 5.72 6.35
CA GLN A 125 8.12 4.99 5.19
C GLN A 125 8.60 3.58 5.57
N ALA A 126 9.29 3.43 6.71
CA ALA A 126 9.70 2.13 7.24
C ALA A 126 8.51 1.24 7.65
N LEU A 127 7.40 1.80 8.15
CA LEU A 127 6.16 1.04 8.39
C LEU A 127 5.62 0.41 7.10
N GLY A 128 5.89 1.01 5.94
CA GLY A 128 5.57 0.42 4.64
C GLY A 128 6.22 -0.94 4.38
N LEU A 129 7.32 -1.27 5.08
CA LEU A 129 7.95 -2.58 5.01
C LEU A 129 7.09 -3.68 5.63
N LEU A 130 6.15 -3.32 6.53
CA LEU A 130 5.23 -4.28 7.11
C LEU A 130 4.35 -4.94 6.04
N GLN A 131 4.19 -4.32 4.86
CA GLN A 131 3.49 -4.91 3.72
C GLN A 131 4.12 -6.21 3.21
N LEU A 132 5.35 -6.56 3.62
CA LEU A 132 5.97 -7.86 3.33
C LEU A 132 5.45 -9.00 4.21
N PHE A 133 4.88 -8.70 5.39
CA PHE A 133 4.30 -9.75 6.22
C PHE A 133 3.01 -10.26 5.55
N PRO A 134 2.82 -11.59 5.47
CA PRO A 134 1.64 -12.15 4.82
C PRO A 134 0.43 -12.07 5.75
N PHE A 135 -0.26 -10.93 5.74
CA PHE A 135 -1.51 -10.74 6.48
C PHE A 135 -2.66 -10.29 5.57
N ARG A 136 -3.88 -10.51 6.06
CA ARG A 136 -5.13 -10.02 5.50
C ARG A 136 -5.90 -9.30 6.60
N THR A 137 -6.48 -8.15 6.28
CA THR A 137 -7.37 -7.43 7.19
C THR A 137 -8.78 -8.02 7.17
N ASP A 138 -9.56 -7.82 8.23
CA ASP A 138 -10.97 -8.24 8.29
C ASP A 138 -11.83 -7.64 7.16
N GLN A 139 -11.42 -6.50 6.62
CA GLN A 139 -12.06 -5.84 5.47
C GLN A 139 -11.71 -6.49 4.12
N GLY A 140 -10.98 -7.61 4.13
CA GLY A 140 -10.62 -8.37 2.92
C GLY A 140 -9.40 -7.84 2.15
N MET A 141 -8.76 -6.76 2.63
CA MET A 141 -7.54 -6.23 2.03
C MET A 141 -6.36 -7.15 2.34
N ALA A 142 -5.56 -7.45 1.32
CA ALA A 142 -4.39 -8.32 1.41
C ALA A 142 -3.11 -7.50 1.27
N SER A 143 -2.13 -7.83 2.09
CA SER A 143 -0.76 -7.30 2.00
C SER A 143 -0.03 -7.78 0.74
N ASP A 144 0.99 -7.04 0.32
CA ASP A 144 1.86 -7.44 -0.79
C ASP A 144 2.58 -8.77 -0.50
N GLY A 145 2.98 -9.00 0.74
CA GLY A 145 3.58 -10.24 1.24
C GLY A 145 2.67 -11.45 1.05
N LEU A 146 1.38 -11.28 1.31
CA LEU A 146 0.41 -12.34 1.11
C LEU A 146 0.24 -12.67 -0.39
N PHE A 147 0.23 -11.66 -1.26
CA PHE A 147 0.25 -11.88 -2.71
C PHE A 147 1.54 -12.54 -3.20
N LEU A 148 2.70 -12.19 -2.62
CA LEU A 148 3.98 -12.82 -2.93
C LEU A 148 3.97 -14.31 -2.58
N VAL A 149 3.50 -14.68 -1.39
CA VAL A 149 3.32 -16.08 -0.98
C VAL A 149 2.39 -16.78 -1.97
N ALA A 150 1.25 -16.17 -2.33
CA ALA A 150 0.31 -16.76 -3.27
C ALA A 150 0.91 -17.03 -4.65
N ILE A 151 1.73 -16.11 -5.18
CA ILE A 151 2.40 -16.27 -6.48
C ILE A 151 3.39 -17.42 -6.47
N TRP A 152 4.18 -17.58 -5.40
CA TRP A 152 5.26 -18.55 -5.34
C TRP A 152 4.80 -19.94 -4.87
N CYS A 153 3.79 -20.00 -4.00
CA CYS A 153 3.18 -21.24 -3.53
C CYS A 153 2.04 -21.75 -4.45
N ASN A 154 1.76 -21.08 -5.57
CA ASN A 154 0.63 -21.38 -6.47
C ASN A 154 -0.73 -21.39 -5.76
N LEU A 155 -0.89 -20.60 -4.70
CA LEU A 155 -2.18 -20.46 -4.04
C LEU A 155 -3.06 -19.55 -4.90
N ARG A 156 -4.29 -19.99 -5.17
CA ARG A 156 -5.27 -19.19 -5.89
C ARG A 156 -5.93 -18.21 -4.93
N PHE A 157 -5.66 -16.93 -5.11
CA PHE A 157 -6.36 -15.84 -4.43
C PHE A 157 -7.53 -15.39 -5.28
N CYS A 158 -8.74 -15.67 -4.82
CA CYS A 158 -9.90 -14.86 -5.16
C CYS A 158 -9.98 -13.74 -4.11
N PRO A 159 -9.51 -12.51 -4.39
CA PRO A 159 -9.91 -11.38 -3.55
C PRO A 159 -11.44 -11.29 -3.60
N PRO A 160 -12.13 -11.00 -2.48
CA PRO A 160 -13.55 -10.69 -2.54
C PRO A 160 -13.73 -9.49 -3.48
N HIS A 161 -14.31 -9.74 -4.64
CA HIS A 161 -14.63 -8.74 -5.64
C HIS A 161 -15.77 -7.83 -5.13
N PRO A 162 -15.72 -6.52 -5.36
CA PRO A 162 -16.93 -5.71 -5.58
C PRO A 162 -17.36 -5.73 -7.06
N CYS A 163 -16.65 -6.47 -7.92
CA CYS A 163 -17.08 -6.68 -9.30
C CYS A 163 -18.23 -7.68 -9.30
N GLY A 164 -19.39 -7.22 -9.74
CA GLY A 164 -20.58 -8.04 -9.89
C GLY A 164 -20.30 -9.37 -10.59
N SER A 165 -21.02 -10.38 -10.12
CA SER A 165 -21.54 -11.63 -10.71
C SER A 165 -21.26 -12.06 -12.17
N GLU A 166 -20.28 -11.56 -12.91
CA GLU A 166 -20.10 -11.86 -14.35
C GLU A 166 -18.78 -12.56 -14.72
N PHE A 167 -18.08 -13.14 -13.74
CA PHE A 167 -17.10 -14.20 -14.01
C PHE A 167 -17.40 -15.42 -13.13
N VAL A 168 -18.58 -16.00 -13.37
CA VAL A 168 -18.88 -17.39 -13.02
C VAL A 168 -18.44 -18.25 -14.20
N ASP A 169 -17.99 -19.48 -13.92
CA ASP A 169 -17.59 -20.53 -14.86
C ASP A 169 -16.09 -20.65 -15.21
N ALA A 170 -15.25 -20.62 -14.18
CA ALA A 170 -14.14 -21.57 -14.13
C ALA A 170 -14.14 -22.27 -12.77
N PRO A 171 -14.23 -23.61 -12.70
CA PRO A 171 -14.38 -24.32 -11.43
C PRO A 171 -13.18 -24.06 -10.53
N CYS A 172 -13.49 -23.53 -9.34
CA CYS A 172 -12.58 -23.40 -8.21
C CYS A 172 -12.32 -24.78 -7.58
N ASP A 173 -11.71 -25.69 -8.34
CA ASP A 173 -11.31 -27.00 -7.82
C ASP A 173 -10.00 -26.85 -7.05
N GLY A 174 -10.11 -26.59 -5.75
CA GLY A 174 -8.98 -26.49 -4.83
C GLY A 174 -9.31 -25.62 -3.63
N ASN A 175 -10.15 -26.14 -2.72
CA ASN A 175 -10.39 -25.55 -1.41
C ASN A 175 -9.10 -25.61 -0.58
N TYR A 176 -8.33 -24.53 -0.59
CA TYR A 176 -7.49 -24.17 0.55
C TYR A 176 -8.12 -22.92 1.17
N SER A 177 -8.81 -23.13 2.29
CA SER A 177 -9.29 -22.03 3.11
C SER A 177 -8.07 -21.44 3.83
N MET A 178 -8.00 -20.11 3.90
CA MET A 178 -6.93 -19.45 4.66
C MET A 178 -7.20 -19.45 6.17
N GLN A 179 -8.16 -20.25 6.66
CA GLN A 179 -8.32 -20.52 8.10
C GLN A 179 -7.27 -21.52 8.61
N ASP A 180 -6.47 -22.09 7.71
CA ASP A 180 -5.47 -23.11 8.00
C ASP A 180 -4.01 -22.57 8.04
N LEU A 181 -3.83 -21.24 8.06
CA LEU A 181 -2.53 -20.55 8.21
C LEU A 181 -2.58 -19.44 9.27
#